data_AF-A0A2S6WMT0-F1
#
_entry.id   AF-A0A2S6WMT0-F1
#
_cell.length_a   1.000
_cell.length_b   1.000
_cell.length_c   1.000
_cell.angle_alpha   90.00
_cell.angle_beta   90.00
_cell.angle_gamma   90.00
#
_symmetry.space_group_name_H-M   'P 1'
#
loop_
_entity.id
_entity.type
_entity.pdbx_description
1 polymer ?
#
loop_
_entity_poly.entity_id
_entity_poly.type
_entity_poly.pdbx_seq_one_letter_code
_entity_poly.pdbx_strand_id
1 'polypeptide(L)' 'MHYFDEEDSLLGDSPQTAEHAREMTRGFLSAVAPKDPAEAEAVLIVVSELVTNTLVHAGGVTGFQLRAGPGP' A
#
# COMPACT_ATOMS: atom_id res chain seq x y z
N MET A 1 -20.57 -25.42 1.12
CA MET A 1 -19.79 -25.07 2.33
C MET A 1 -18.91 -23.90 1.92
N HIS A 2 -19.28 -22.69 2.32
CA HIS A 2 -18.44 -21.52 2.15
C HIS A 2 -17.31 -21.59 3.18
N TYR A 3 -16.07 -21.63 2.72
CA TYR A 3 -14.92 -21.24 3.53
C TYR A 3 -14.33 -20.02 2.82
N PHE A 4 -14.87 -18.85 3.15
CA PHE A 4 -14.15 -17.60 2.99
C PHE A 4 -13.27 -17.51 4.24
N ASP A 5 -12.00 -17.86 4.07
CA ASP A 5 -10.94 -17.57 5.04
C ASP A 5 -9.85 -16.83 4.26
N GLU A 6 -10.23 -15.64 3.78
CA GLU A 6 -9.30 -14.62 3.29
C GLU A 6 -9.43 -13.41 4.22
N GLU A 7 -9.24 -13.63 5.52
CA GLU A 7 -8.89 -12.54 6.44
C GLU A 7 -7.44 -12.10 6.15
N ASP A 8 -7.35 -11.30 5.09
CA ASP A 8 -6.78 -9.95 5.13
C ASP A 8 -5.39 -9.83 5.78
N SER A 9 -4.46 -10.62 5.25
CA SER A 9 -3.04 -10.41 5.50
C SER A 9 -2.37 -9.85 4.23
N LEU A 10 -2.62 -8.57 3.93
CA LEU A 10 -1.73 -7.75 3.10
C LEU A 10 -0.34 -7.52 3.77
N LEU A 11 0.11 -8.46 4.59
CA LEU A 11 1.38 -8.45 5.33
C LEU A 11 2.47 -9.31 4.67
N GLY A 12 2.19 -9.88 3.49
CA GLY A 12 2.96 -11.01 2.98
C GLY A 12 4.19 -10.70 2.12
N ASP A 13 4.26 -9.55 1.46
CA ASP A 13 5.40 -9.26 0.59
C ASP A 13 5.84 -7.81 0.70
N SER A 14 7.13 -7.61 0.98
CA SER A 14 7.73 -6.29 1.00
C SER A 14 7.91 -5.85 -0.46
N PRO A 15 7.42 -4.67 -0.87
CA PRO A 15 7.51 -4.26 -2.26
C PRO A 15 8.97 -4.16 -2.68
N GLN A 16 9.36 -5.04 -3.60
CA GLN A 16 10.70 -5.07 -4.17
C GLN A 16 10.94 -3.90 -5.14
N THR A 17 9.86 -3.22 -5.57
CA THR A 17 9.88 -2.05 -6.46
C THR A 17 8.80 -1.04 -6.07
N ALA A 18 8.99 0.22 -6.47
CA ALA A 18 7.96 1.27 -6.31
C ALA A 18 6.70 1.02 -7.18
N GLU A 19 6.80 0.20 -8.22
CA GLU A 19 5.65 -0.24 -9.01
C GLU A 19 4.80 -1.24 -8.25
N HIS A 20 5.42 -2.28 -7.68
CA HIS A 20 4.72 -3.27 -6.85
C HIS A 20 4.03 -2.59 -5.64
N ALA A 21 4.71 -1.64 -4.99
CA ALA A 21 4.12 -0.84 -3.91
C ALA A 21 2.87 -0.07 -4.36
N ARG A 22 2.89 0.51 -5.58
CA ARG A 22 1.72 1.19 -6.16
C ARG A 22 0.58 0.23 -6.43
N GLU A 23 0.85 -0.96 -6.95
CA GLU A 23 -0.18 -1.97 -7.21
C GLU A 23 -0.89 -2.43 -5.92
N MET A 24 -0.12 -2.77 -4.88
CA MET A 24 -0.68 -3.10 -3.56
C MET A 24 -1.52 -1.94 -3.01
N THR A 25 -1.02 -0.70 -3.16
CA THR A 25 -1.73 0.50 -2.72
C THR A 25 -3.02 0.73 -3.52
N ARG A 26 -3.03 0.47 -4.83
CA ARG A 26 -4.25 0.53 -5.65
C ARG A 26 -5.28 -0.49 -5.20
N GLY A 27 -4.86 -1.71 -4.87
CA GLY A 27 -5.74 -2.74 -4.30
C GLY A 27 -6.32 -2.34 -2.95
N PHE A 28 -5.50 -1.73 -2.09
CA PHE A 28 -5.98 -1.20 -0.81
C PHE A 28 -6.98 -0.03 -1.00
N LEU A 29 -6.67 0.92 -1.89
CA LEU A 29 -7.53 2.07 -2.15
C LEU A 29 -8.86 1.68 -2.81
N SER A 30 -8.90 0.60 -3.59
CA SER A 30 -10.16 0.11 -4.15
C SER A 30 -11.08 -0.46 -3.07
N ALA A 31 -10.53 -1.06 -2.01
CA ALA A 31 -11.29 -1.54 -0.86
C ALA A 31 -11.73 -0.38 0.07
N VAL A 32 -10.88 0.61 0.29
CA VAL A 32 -11.20 1.79 1.14
C VAL A 32 -12.16 2.75 0.44
N ALA A 33 -12.08 2.85 -0.89
CA ALA A 33 -12.91 3.72 -1.72
C ALA A 33 -12.97 5.18 -1.21
N PRO A 34 -11.84 5.91 -1.21
CA PRO A 34 -11.80 7.31 -0.78
C PRO A 34 -12.76 8.17 -1.60
N LYS A 35 -13.37 9.15 -0.94
CA LYS A 35 -14.40 10.01 -1.56
C LYS A 35 -13.81 10.99 -2.55
N ASP A 36 -12.58 11.44 -2.31
CA ASP A 36 -11.85 12.34 -3.19
C ASP A 36 -10.78 11.56 -3.98
N PRO A 37 -10.85 11.51 -5.31
CA PRO A 37 -9.81 10.92 -6.15
C PRO A 37 -8.41 11.51 -5.91
N ALA A 38 -8.32 12.77 -5.49
CA ALA A 38 -7.04 13.42 -5.19
C ALA A 38 -6.36 12.79 -3.95
N GLU A 39 -7.14 12.29 -2.98
CA GLU A 39 -6.58 11.56 -1.83
C GLU A 39 -5.93 10.25 -2.29
N ALA A 40 -6.58 9.51 -3.19
CA ALA A 40 -6.02 8.29 -3.77
C ALA A 40 -4.72 8.57 -4.54
N GLU A 41 -4.67 9.65 -5.32
CA GLU A 41 -3.48 10.06 -6.05
C GLU A 41 -2.33 10.44 -5.11
N ALA A 42 -2.63 11.25 -4.08
CA ALA A 42 -1.64 11.65 -3.08
C ALA A 42 -1.01 10.44 -2.37
N VAL A 43 -1.82 9.45 -1.97
CA VAL A 43 -1.33 8.22 -1.33
C VAL A 43 -0.41 7.45 -2.28
N LEU A 44 -0.75 7.33 -3.56
CA LEU A 44 0.08 6.64 -4.55
C LEU A 44 1.43 7.34 -4.75
N ILE A 45 1.45 8.67 -4.77
CA ILE A 45 2.69 9.46 -4.86
C ILE A 45 3.55 9.19 -3.63
N VAL A 46 3.00 9.37 -2.43
CA VAL A 46 3.74 9.20 -1.16
C VAL A 46 4.32 7.80 -1.04
N VAL A 47 3.54 6.75 -1.32
CA VAL A 47 4.03 5.36 -1.28
C VAL A 47 5.17 5.15 -2.28
N SER A 48 5.05 5.68 -3.50
CA SER A 48 6.09 5.56 -4.52
C SER A 48 7.39 6.22 -4.10
N GLU A 49 7.30 7.41 -3.53
CA GLU A 49 8.46 8.18 -3.04
C GLU A 49 9.12 7.49 -1.86
N LEU A 50 8.35 7.01 -0.88
CA LEU A 50 8.89 6.31 0.28
C LEU A 50 9.62 5.03 -0.11
N VAL A 51 9.04 4.22 -0.99
CA VAL A 51 9.67 2.98 -1.46
C VAL A 51 10.89 3.28 -2.32
N THR A 52 10.82 4.27 -3.21
CA THR A 52 11.98 4.70 -4.00
C THR A 52 13.12 5.18 -3.10
N ASN A 53 12.82 6.04 -2.12
CA ASN A 53 13.81 6.52 -1.17
C ASN A 53 14.45 5.38 -0.37
N THR A 54 13.64 4.39 0.02
CA THR A 54 14.12 3.24 0.78
C THR A 54 15.02 2.32 -0.06
N LEU A 55 14.63 2.03 -1.31
CA LEU A 55 15.42 1.21 -2.23
C LEU A 55 16.75 1.87 -2.61
N VAL A 56 16.75 3.19 -2.85
CA VAL A 56 17.95 3.91 -3.28
C VAL A 56 18.87 4.27 -2.11
N HIS A 57 18.30 4.63 -0.96
CA HIS A 57 19.07 5.26 0.12
C HIS A 57 19.14 4.44 1.42
N ALA A 58 18.25 3.47 1.65
CA ALA A 58 18.13 2.77 2.93
C ALA A 58 18.40 1.26 2.88
N GLY A 59 18.86 0.73 1.74
CA GLY A 59 19.21 -0.69 1.61
C GLY A 59 18.02 -1.64 1.38
N GLY A 60 16.85 -1.10 1.04
CA GLY A 60 15.66 -1.87 0.68
C GLY A 60 14.55 -1.88 1.73
N VAL A 61 13.36 -2.31 1.32
CA VAL A 61 12.16 -2.30 2.18
C VAL A 61 12.14 -3.58 3.03
N THR A 62 12.08 -3.43 4.35
CA THR A 62 12.02 -4.56 5.30
C THR A 62 10.60 -4.93 5.73
N GLY A 63 9.61 -4.10 5.37
CA GLY A 63 8.20 -4.33 5.63
C GLY A 63 7.34 -3.19 5.08
N PHE A 64 6.10 -3.51 4.73
CA PHE A 64 5.14 -2.55 4.17
C PHE A 64 3.73 -2.92 4.63
N GLN A 65 3.00 -1.95 5.15
CA GLN A 65 1.62 -2.14 5.60
C GLN A 65 0.81 -0.85 5.41
N LEU A 66 -0.41 -1.01 4.88
CA LEU A 66 -1.40 0.05 4.78
C LEU A 66 -2.53 -0.23 5.76
N ARG A 67 -3.00 0.80 6.46
CA ARG A 67 -4.16 0.73 7.36
C ARG A 67 -5.01 1.97 7.18
N ALA A 68 -6.31 1.78 7.06
CA ALA A 68 -7.26 2.88 7.13
C ALA A 68 -7.52 3.20 8.61
N GLY A 69 -7.56 4.48 8.93
CA GLY A 69 -7.85 4.97 10.28
C GLY A 69 -8.55 6.31 10.20
N PRO A 70 -9.12 6.79 11.32
CA PRO A 70 -9.59 8.16 11.38
C PRO A 70 -8.46 9.12 10.98
N GLY A 71 -8.80 10.12 10.17
CA GLY A 71 -7.89 11.22 9.86
C GLY A 71 -7.51 12.00 11.13
N PRO A 72 -6.48 12.87 11.05
CA PRO A 72 -6.13 13.75 12.16
C PRO A 72 -7.31 14.61 12.65
#